data_AF-A0A951L3C7-F1
#
_entry.id   AF-A0A951L3C7-F1
#
_cell.length_a   1.000
_cell.length_b   1.000
_cell.length_c   1.000
_cell.angle_alpha   90.00
_cell.angle_beta   90.00
_cell.angle_gamma   90.00
#
_symmetry.space_group_name_H-M   'P 1'
#
loop_
_entity.id
_entity.type
_entity.pdbx_description
1 polymer ?
#
loop_
_entity_poly.entity_id
_entity_poly.type
_entity_poly.pdbx_seq_one_letter_code
_entity_poly.pdbx_strand_id
1 'polypeptide(L)'
;MEGRYVPSLLAAIGDVIERHMIEIGFLPARGQRTVMRDQKLAVGSPLISDQSPRAMRMTQCPKCGEAALIRIEGCDQCTSCDYSKCW
;
A
#
# COMPACT_ATOMS: atom_id res chain seq x y z
N MET A 1 -31.73 -4.24 12.47
CA MET A 1 -32.01 -4.56 11.04
C MET A 1 -31.23 -3.55 10.20
N GLU A 2 -29.95 -3.79 9.94
CA GLU A 2 -29.13 -2.96 9.05
C GLU A 2 -28.63 -3.80 7.88
N GLY A 3 -29.58 -4.40 7.16
CA GLY A 3 -29.29 -4.97 5.85
C GLY A 3 -29.12 -3.82 4.86
N ARG A 4 -27.91 -3.26 4.76
CA ARG A 4 -27.59 -2.39 3.61
C ARG A 4 -27.67 -3.26 2.36
N TYR A 5 -28.48 -2.82 1.40
CA TYR A 5 -28.57 -3.48 0.11
C TYR A 5 -27.21 -3.39 -0.59
N VAL A 6 -26.60 -4.55 -0.85
CA VAL A 6 -25.34 -4.65 -1.56
C VAL A 6 -25.64 -5.17 -2.97
N PRO A 7 -25.40 -4.39 -4.04
CA PRO A 7 -25.87 -4.70 -5.38
C PRO A 7 -25.13 -5.87 -6.06
N SER A 8 -23.95 -6.28 -5.54
CA SER A 8 -23.16 -7.39 -6.09
C SER A 8 -22.15 -7.94 -5.08
N LEU A 9 -21.63 -9.16 -5.32
CA LEU A 9 -20.56 -9.74 -4.50
C LEU A 9 -19.31 -8.85 -4.45
N LEU A 10 -18.96 -8.24 -5.59
CA LEU A 10 -17.84 -7.29 -5.67
C LEU A 10 -18.07 -6.08 -4.76
N ALA A 11 -19.31 -5.57 -4.69
CA ALA A 11 -19.64 -4.47 -3.79
C ALA A 11 -19.53 -4.89 -2.31
N ALA A 12 -19.85 -6.14 -1.97
CA ALA A 12 -19.69 -6.66 -0.60
C ALA A 12 -18.20 -6.75 -0.21
N ILE A 13 -17.37 -7.26 -1.12
CA ILE A 13 -15.92 -7.35 -0.92
C ILE A 13 -15.32 -5.94 -0.79
N GLY A 14 -15.73 -5.02 -1.65
CA GLY A 14 -15.28 -3.63 -1.61
C GLY A 14 -15.58 -2.95 -0.27
N ASP A 15 -16.76 -3.19 0.31
CA ASP A 15 -17.16 -2.60 1.60
C ASP A 15 -16.28 -3.11 2.76
N VAL A 16 -15.91 -4.40 2.75
CA VAL A 16 -15.01 -4.99 3.75
C VAL A 16 -13.60 -4.43 3.62
N ILE A 17 -13.08 -4.37 2.39
CA ILE A 17 -11.74 -3.82 2.12
C ILE A 17 -11.68 -2.36 2.54
N GLU A 18 -12.67 -1.55 2.16
CA GLU A 18 -12.70 -0.13 2.49
C GLU A 18 -12.74 0.10 4.00
N ARG A 19 -13.57 -0.66 4.73
CA ARG A 19 -13.62 -0.59 6.20
C ARG A 19 -12.27 -0.93 6.82
N HIS A 20 -11.62 -1.99 6.35
CA HIS A 20 -10.30 -2.38 6.84
C HIS A 20 -9.24 -1.30 6.56
N MET A 21 -9.24 -0.73 5.35
CA MET A 21 -8.33 0.35 4.97
C MET A 21 -8.54 1.62 5.82
N ILE A 22 -9.78 1.93 6.22
CA ILE A 22 -10.05 3.02 7.16
C ILE A 22 -9.55 2.67 8.57
N GLU A 23 -9.79 1.44 9.04
CA GLU A 23 -9.42 0.96 10.37
C GLU A 23 -7.89 0.97 10.60
N ILE A 24 -7.11 0.57 9.60
CA ILE A 24 -5.64 0.64 9.64
C ILE A 24 -5.08 2.05 9.38
N GLY A 25 -5.95 3.03 9.12
CA GLY A 25 -5.55 4.42 8.84
C GLY A 25 -5.00 4.67 7.44
N PHE A 26 -5.20 3.75 6.49
CA PHE A 26 -4.77 3.91 5.09
C PHE A 26 -5.70 4.83 4.28
N LEU A 27 -7.01 4.80 4.54
CA LEU A 27 -8.00 5.70 3.93
C LEU A 27 -8.62 6.66 4.96
N PRO A 28 -8.94 7.91 4.57
CA PRO A 28 -9.70 8.82 5.42
C PRO A 28 -11.15 8.35 5.60
N ALA A 29 -11.72 8.61 6.77
CA ALA A 29 -13.09 8.18 7.08
C ALA A 29 -14.14 8.80 6.14
N ARG A 30 -15.22 8.06 5.87
CA ARG A 30 -16.33 8.51 5.01
C ARG A 30 -16.84 9.87 5.50
N GLY A 31 -16.84 10.86 4.61
CA GLY A 31 -17.25 12.25 4.91
C GLY A 31 -16.10 13.24 5.07
N GLN A 32 -14.85 12.79 5.18
CA GLN A 32 -13.66 13.67 5.18
C GLN A 32 -13.15 14.00 3.77
N ARG A 33 -13.83 13.51 2.72
CA ARG A 33 -13.56 13.87 1.32
C ARG A 33 -14.17 15.23 0.97
N THR A 34 -13.98 16.22 1.80
CA THR A 34 -14.25 17.61 1.45
C THR A 34 -13.07 18.12 0.64
N VAL A 35 -13.33 18.34 -0.66
CA VAL A 35 -12.56 19.19 -1.59
C VAL A 35 -11.09 18.80 -1.83
N MET A 36 -10.85 17.73 -2.59
CA MET A 36 -9.73 17.66 -3.53
C MET A 36 -10.21 17.03 -4.83
N ARG A 37 -11.13 17.74 -5.50
CA ARG A 37 -11.42 17.55 -6.92
C ARG A 37 -10.47 18.52 -7.63
N ASP A 38 -9.63 17.97 -8.50
CA ASP A 38 -8.65 18.68 -9.34
C ASP A 38 -7.27 18.98 -8.73
N GLN A 39 -6.45 17.94 -8.52
CA GLN A 39 -5.00 18.08 -8.63
C GLN A 39 -4.42 16.89 -9.40
N LYS A 40 -4.31 17.06 -10.73
CA LYS A 40 -3.22 16.44 -11.48
C LYS A 40 -1.91 17.08 -11.02
N LEU A 41 -1.26 16.52 -10.01
CA LEU A 41 0.16 16.74 -9.70
C LEU A 41 0.69 15.38 -9.22
N ALA A 42 1.46 14.63 -10.02
CA ALA A 42 2.88 14.86 -10.29
C ALA A 42 3.69 15.12 -9.01
N VAL A 43 4.74 14.31 -8.84
CA VAL A 43 5.85 14.47 -7.88
C VAL A 43 5.58 13.88 -6.50
N GLY A 44 6.27 12.76 -6.23
CA GLY A 44 6.42 12.25 -4.88
C GLY A 44 7.09 13.28 -3.97
N SER A 45 6.66 13.32 -2.72
CA SER A 45 7.58 13.68 -1.66
C SER A 45 7.21 12.96 -0.36
N PRO A 46 8.20 12.37 0.32
CA PRO A 46 8.06 11.67 1.58
C PRO A 46 8.01 12.70 2.71
N LEU A 47 7.04 12.57 3.60
CA LEU A 47 7.08 13.27 4.88
C LEU A 47 6.91 12.22 5.99
N ILE A 48 7.97 11.47 6.25
CA ILE A 48 8.22 10.94 7.59
C ILE A 48 9.67 11.29 7.93
N SER A 49 9.77 12.09 8.98
CA SER A 49 10.96 12.75 9.46
C SER A 49 12.06 11.78 9.87
N ASP A 50 13.28 12.24 9.63
CA ASP A 50 14.55 11.77 10.16
C ASP A 50 14.47 11.41 11.65
N GLN A 51 14.32 10.12 11.92
CA GLN A 51 14.86 9.48 13.11
C GLN A 51 15.66 8.29 12.60
N SER A 52 16.96 8.50 12.43
CA SER A 52 17.93 7.43 12.22
C SER A 52 18.11 6.63 13.50
N PRO A 53 17.80 5.32 13.44
CA PRO A 53 18.65 4.35 14.08
C PRO A 53 19.22 3.46 12.98
N ARG A 54 20.21 3.93 12.21
CA ARG A 54 20.92 3.11 11.19
C ARG A 54 19.95 2.15 10.52
N ALA A 55 18.90 2.68 9.88
CA ALA A 55 17.77 1.89 9.41
C ALA A 55 18.34 0.64 8.74
N MET A 56 18.07 -0.51 9.38
CA MET A 56 18.23 -1.83 8.81
C MET A 56 17.86 -1.64 7.35
N ARG A 57 18.85 -1.71 6.44
CA ARG A 57 18.62 -1.42 5.01
C ARG A 57 17.69 -2.53 4.56
N MET A 58 16.38 -2.31 4.71
CA MET A 58 15.36 -3.19 4.21
C MET A 58 15.61 -3.15 2.72
N THR A 59 16.14 -4.25 2.19
CA THR A 59 16.64 -4.28 0.82
C THR A 59 15.44 -4.00 -0.09
N GLN A 60 15.36 -2.79 -0.62
CA GLN A 60 14.32 -2.42 -1.56
C GLN A 60 14.58 -3.16 -2.87
N CYS A 61 13.50 -3.58 -3.52
CA CYS A 61 13.64 -4.19 -4.84
C CYS A 61 14.24 -3.17 -5.83
N PRO A 62 15.34 -3.48 -6.53
CA PRO A 62 15.96 -2.54 -7.46
C PRO A 62 15.12 -2.29 -8.72
N LYS A 63 14.12 -3.14 -9.01
CA LYS A 63 13.23 -3.00 -10.17
C LYS A 63 12.03 -2.08 -9.89
N CYS A 64 11.39 -2.21 -8.74
CA CYS A 64 10.14 -1.48 -8.42
C CYS A 64 10.22 -0.57 -7.19
N GLY A 65 11.30 -0.62 -6.40
CA GLY A 65 11.47 0.19 -5.18
C GLY A 65 10.69 -0.32 -3.96
N GLU A 66 9.87 -1.35 -4.12
CA GLU A 66 9.05 -1.91 -3.03
C GLU A 66 9.91 -2.63 -1.98
N ALA A 67 9.52 -2.52 -0.71
CA ALA A 67 10.16 -3.21 0.41
C ALA A 67 9.70 -4.68 0.52
N ALA A 68 9.72 -5.39 -0.61
CA ALA A 68 9.17 -6.74 -0.77
C ALA A 68 10.22 -7.76 -1.28
N LEU A 69 11.51 -7.52 -0.99
CA LEU A 69 12.60 -8.41 -1.40
C LEU A 69 12.88 -9.46 -0.30
N ILE A 70 12.86 -10.74 -0.67
CA ILE A 70 13.11 -11.89 0.20
C ILE A 70 14.19 -12.78 -0.39
N ARG A 71 14.94 -13.50 0.46
CA ARG A 71 15.97 -14.46 0.03
C ARG A 71 15.41 -15.87 0.13
N ILE A 72 15.34 -16.60 -0.98
CA ILE A 72 14.90 -18.00 -1.02
C ILE A 72 15.90 -18.79 -1.88
N GLU A 73 16.39 -19.93 -1.40
CA GLU A 73 17.35 -20.79 -2.12
C GLU A 73 18.61 -20.06 -2.65
N GLY A 74 19.08 -19.03 -1.93
CA GLY A 74 20.25 -18.24 -2.36
C GLY A 74 19.98 -17.15 -3.40
N CYS A 75 18.74 -17.06 -3.90
CA CYS A 75 18.30 -16.00 -4.80
C CYS A 75 17.56 -14.89 -4.05
N ASP A 76 17.77 -13.63 -4.44
CA ASP A 76 16.95 -12.50 -4.03
C ASP A 76 15.70 -12.43 -4.93
N GLN A 77 14.50 -12.51 -4.36
CA GLN A 77 13.21 -12.49 -5.07
C GLN A 77 12.29 -11.37 -4.55
N CYS A 78 11.59 -10.67 -5.44
CA CYS A 78 10.61 -9.65 -5.08
C CYS A 78 9.18 -10.16 -5.31
N THR A 79 8.36 -10.17 -4.26
CA THR A 79 6.97 -10.65 -4.31
C THR A 79 6.00 -9.67 -4.98
N SER A 80 6.46 -8.48 -5.37
CA SER A 80 5.60 -7.41 -5.93
C SER A 80 5.85 -7.11 -7.41
N CYS A 81 6.91 -7.64 -8.03
CA CYS A 81 7.22 -7.32 -9.43
C CYS A 81 7.99 -8.42 -10.20
N ASP A 82 8.04 -9.64 -9.66
CA ASP A 82 8.71 -10.80 -10.25
C ASP A 82 10.21 -10.57 -10.54
N TYR A 83 10.87 -9.69 -9.78
CA TYR A 83 12.32 -9.53 -9.85
C TYR A 83 13.00 -10.70 -9.14
N SER A 84 13.95 -11.35 -9.79
CA SER A 84 14.81 -12.37 -9.19
C SER A 84 16.27 -12.18 -9.59
N LYS A 85 17.19 -12.32 -8.64
CA LYS A 85 18.64 -12.32 -8.88
C LYS A 85 19.32 -13.37 -8.01
N CYS A 86 19.91 -14.37 -8.65
CA CYS A 86 20.73 -15.39 -8.00
C CYS A 86 22.21 -15.01 -8.10
N TRP A 87 23.00 -15.39 -7.10
CA TRP A 87 24.44 -15.15 -7.02
C TRP A 87 25.22 -16.45 -7.21
#